data_AF-A0A662IQF4-F1
#
_entry.id   AF-A0A662IQF4-F1
#
_cell.length_a   1.000
_cell.length_b   1.000
_cell.length_c   1.000
_cell.angle_alpha   90.00
_cell.angle_beta   90.00
_cell.angle_gamma   90.00
#
_symmetry.space_group_name_H-M   'P 1'
#
loop_
_entity.id
_entity.type
_entity.pdbx_description
1 polymer ?
#
loop_
_entity_poly.entity_id
_entity_poly.type
_entity_poly.pdbx_seq_one_letter_code
_entity_poly.pdbx_strand_id
1 'polypeptide(L)'
;MEFEVQGEYLPIRLSGNFPVVNRKATFSSLQIYVGLKEKEFRGKKYLVAKKASEKDVAPEGAVVHFVYRTGSHSNVYHSYVFFGVVAKTGMQRLTLKDNVGEKDVEIEIENILPIPCIDENEKKALKAEIMNKGLLPSHYEPVELLYKLWMKEKAIPTQQEATNIEEEVITPEKVEKAFSQGSEELELEEVQIPQAQPEAKKQELVPLYLLAFEMPSAYLAVHSYTANAEVEERKFEVEVRSVLEGFRNRFYREISKIFHNTYYGWIAVTEKAIEEAERWNGEAIEVIKTALRNAKTLAVENRLKLALQRRFVKAVKIYMDVNDAKELLEEAIKKMSEEIEELQARINNAEKASMKKKIQKMLEDLIAKKAMFEKYLSQL
;
A
#
# COMPACT_ATOMS: atom_id res chain seq x y z
N MET A 1 -24.24 -15.50 8.51
CA MET A 1 -24.59 -14.96 7.18
C MET A 1 -23.76 -15.71 6.18
N GLU A 2 -24.41 -16.47 5.32
CA GLU A 2 -23.77 -17.21 4.24
C GLU A 2 -24.62 -17.01 2.99
N PHE A 3 -23.97 -16.60 1.92
CA PHE A 3 -24.56 -16.39 0.61
C PHE A 3 -23.66 -17.08 -0.41
N GLU A 4 -24.26 -17.82 -1.32
CA GLU A 4 -23.57 -18.48 -2.41
C GLU A 4 -24.39 -18.35 -3.69
N VAL A 5 -23.71 -18.02 -4.77
CA VAL A 5 -24.29 -17.88 -6.10
C VAL A 5 -24.68 -19.26 -6.62
N GLN A 6 -25.93 -19.40 -7.05
CA GLN A 6 -26.45 -20.61 -7.68
C GLN A 6 -26.85 -20.28 -9.12
N GLY A 7 -25.91 -20.43 -10.05
CA GLY A 7 -26.09 -20.11 -11.47
C GLY A 7 -25.47 -21.16 -12.39
N GLU A 8 -25.82 -21.13 -13.68
CA GLU A 8 -25.17 -21.94 -14.71
C GLU A 8 -23.69 -21.58 -14.78
N TYR A 9 -22.80 -22.57 -14.88
CA TYR A 9 -21.37 -22.31 -15.02
C TYR A 9 -21.04 -21.90 -16.46
N LEU A 10 -20.51 -20.69 -16.60
CA LEU A 10 -20.11 -20.12 -17.88
C LEU A 10 -18.58 -20.06 -17.96
N PRO A 11 -17.98 -20.30 -19.15
CA PRO A 11 -16.57 -20.04 -19.36
C PRO A 11 -16.32 -18.54 -19.28
N ILE A 12 -15.25 -18.14 -18.59
CA ILE A 12 -14.83 -16.75 -18.49
C ILE A 12 -13.43 -16.58 -19.04
N ARG A 13 -13.22 -15.50 -19.80
CA ARG A 13 -11.91 -15.12 -20.31
C ARG A 13 -11.73 -13.62 -20.24
N LEU A 14 -10.48 -13.21 -20.04
CA LEU A 14 -10.04 -11.82 -20.11
C LEU A 14 -8.66 -11.80 -20.75
N SER A 15 -8.54 -11.15 -21.91
CA SER A 15 -7.29 -11.01 -22.64
C SER A 15 -7.10 -9.59 -23.14
N GLY A 16 -5.87 -9.09 -23.10
CA GLY A 16 -5.56 -7.74 -23.57
C GLY A 16 -4.05 -7.51 -23.66
N ASN A 17 -3.65 -6.50 -24.43
CA ASN A 17 -2.25 -6.14 -24.62
C ASN A 17 -1.80 -5.11 -23.59
N PHE A 18 -1.64 -5.55 -22.34
CA PHE A 18 -1.22 -4.68 -21.25
C PHE A 18 0.25 -4.25 -21.36
N PRO A 19 0.59 -2.99 -21.01
CA PRO A 19 1.98 -2.54 -20.98
C PRO A 19 2.76 -3.31 -19.91
N VAL A 20 4.00 -3.68 -20.21
CA VAL A 20 4.90 -4.35 -19.27
C VAL A 20 6.17 -3.52 -19.13
N VAL A 21 6.33 -2.82 -18.01
CA VAL A 21 7.53 -2.00 -17.75
C VAL A 21 8.65 -2.88 -17.19
N ASN A 22 8.34 -3.70 -16.19
CA ASN A 22 9.29 -4.66 -15.62
C ASN A 22 8.54 -5.95 -15.25
N ARG A 23 8.88 -7.05 -15.91
CA ARG A 23 8.25 -8.37 -15.68
C ARG A 23 8.31 -8.82 -14.22
N LYS A 24 9.40 -8.52 -13.49
CA LYS A 24 9.55 -8.92 -12.08
C LYS A 24 8.71 -8.08 -11.11
N ALA A 25 8.30 -6.89 -11.54
CA ALA A 25 7.44 -5.98 -10.79
C ALA A 25 6.04 -5.86 -11.42
N THR A 26 5.68 -6.79 -12.31
CA THR A 26 4.36 -6.87 -12.93
C THR A 26 3.53 -7.88 -12.17
N PHE A 27 2.33 -7.46 -11.75
CA PHE A 27 1.36 -8.27 -11.04
C PHE A 27 0.08 -8.33 -11.85
N SER A 28 -0.43 -9.54 -12.09
CA SER A 28 -1.73 -9.78 -12.72
C SER A 28 -2.49 -10.81 -11.91
N SER A 29 -3.74 -10.50 -11.56
CA SER A 29 -4.59 -11.37 -10.76
C SER A 29 -6.04 -11.25 -11.23
N LEU A 30 -6.60 -12.39 -11.62
CA LEU A 30 -8.04 -12.58 -11.82
C LEU A 30 -8.58 -13.39 -10.64
N GLN A 31 -9.49 -12.80 -9.87
CA GLN A 31 -10.19 -13.46 -8.77
C GLN A 31 -11.67 -13.53 -9.07
N ILE A 32 -12.29 -14.66 -8.72
CA ILE A 32 -13.72 -14.89 -8.91
C ILE A 32 -14.31 -15.12 -7.52
N TYR A 33 -15.32 -14.33 -7.18
CA TYR A 33 -16.05 -14.45 -5.94
C TYR A 33 -17.44 -15.04 -6.22
N VAL A 34 -17.75 -16.11 -5.50
CA VAL A 34 -18.99 -16.89 -5.65
C VAL A 34 -19.91 -16.78 -4.44
N GLY A 35 -19.53 -15.97 -3.44
CA GLY A 35 -20.35 -15.80 -2.26
C GLY A 35 -19.71 -14.98 -1.14
N LEU A 36 -20.44 -14.85 -0.04
CA LEU A 36 -20.00 -14.24 1.21
C LEU A 36 -20.23 -15.24 2.35
N LYS A 37 -19.32 -15.29 3.31
CA LYS A 37 -19.49 -16.11 4.51
C LYS A 37 -18.98 -15.42 5.76
N GLU A 38 -19.57 -15.75 6.90
CA GLU A 38 -19.03 -15.37 8.19
C GLU A 38 -17.84 -16.25 8.57
N LYS A 39 -16.79 -15.63 9.10
CA LYS A 39 -15.63 -16.32 9.65
C LYS A 39 -15.28 -15.71 11.00
N GLU A 40 -15.16 -16.54 12.02
CA GLU A 40 -14.71 -16.10 13.33
C GLU A 40 -13.18 -16.17 13.44
N PHE A 41 -12.57 -15.09 13.92
CA PHE A 41 -11.15 -15.05 14.19
C PHE A 41 -10.89 -14.20 15.44
N ARG A 42 -10.26 -14.82 16.46
CA ARG A 42 -9.96 -14.18 17.76
C ARG A 42 -11.19 -13.55 18.43
N GLY A 43 -12.32 -14.27 18.43
CA GLY A 43 -13.57 -13.81 19.05
C GLY A 43 -14.27 -12.66 18.33
N LYS A 44 -13.82 -12.30 17.13
CA LYS A 44 -14.48 -11.31 16.26
C LYS A 44 -15.01 -12.02 15.02
N LYS A 45 -16.22 -11.64 14.60
CA LYS A 45 -16.85 -12.15 13.37
C LYS A 45 -16.50 -11.24 12.20
N TYR A 46 -16.02 -11.86 11.12
CA TYR A 46 -15.68 -11.18 9.87
C TYR A 46 -16.62 -11.65 8.77
N LEU A 47 -17.00 -10.72 7.90
CA LEU A 47 -17.61 -11.06 6.62
C LEU A 47 -16.48 -11.18 5.59
N VAL A 48 -16.30 -12.36 5.02
CA VAL A 48 -15.23 -12.67 4.06
C VAL A 48 -15.84 -13.17 2.74
N ALA A 49 -15.13 -12.94 1.64
CA ALA A 49 -15.56 -13.42 0.34
C ALA A 49 -15.25 -14.92 0.18
N LYS A 50 -16.16 -15.64 -0.48
CA LYS A 50 -15.95 -17.03 -0.93
C LYS A 50 -15.41 -16.96 -2.37
N LYS A 51 -14.23 -17.53 -2.60
CA LYS A 51 -13.57 -17.56 -3.91
C LYS A 51 -13.85 -18.86 -4.64
N ALA A 52 -13.95 -18.81 -5.96
CA ALA A 52 -13.94 -20.01 -6.78
C ALA A 52 -12.57 -20.68 -6.73
N SER A 53 -12.55 -22.01 -6.83
CA SER A 53 -11.32 -22.80 -7.00
C SER A 53 -10.77 -22.72 -8.43
N GLU A 54 -11.66 -22.72 -9.41
CA GLU A 54 -11.34 -22.65 -10.83
C GLU A 54 -11.34 -21.20 -11.31
N LYS A 55 -10.48 -20.88 -12.29
CA LYS A 55 -10.30 -19.51 -12.80
C LYS A 55 -10.91 -19.25 -14.17
N ASP A 56 -11.27 -20.31 -14.89
CA ASP A 56 -11.70 -20.24 -16.29
C ASP A 56 -13.21 -20.50 -16.45
N VAL A 57 -13.89 -20.89 -15.37
CA VAL A 57 -15.34 -21.10 -15.32
C VAL A 57 -15.91 -20.56 -14.01
N ALA A 58 -17.12 -20.01 -14.06
CA ALA A 58 -17.79 -19.45 -12.90
C ALA A 58 -19.31 -19.50 -13.05
N PRO A 59 -20.07 -19.63 -11.94
CA PRO A 59 -21.52 -19.59 -12.00
C PRO A 59 -22.01 -18.18 -12.37
N GLU A 60 -23.07 -18.10 -13.16
CA GLU A 60 -23.77 -16.86 -13.48
C GLU A 60 -24.16 -16.12 -12.19
N GLY A 61 -23.85 -14.82 -12.12
CA GLY A 61 -23.98 -13.97 -10.93
C GLY A 61 -22.73 -13.89 -10.05
N ALA A 62 -21.68 -14.67 -10.33
CA ALA A 62 -20.38 -14.52 -9.67
C ALA A 62 -19.73 -13.17 -10.03
N VAL A 63 -18.88 -12.66 -9.15
CA VAL A 63 -18.18 -11.38 -9.38
C VAL A 63 -16.72 -11.65 -9.72
N VAL A 64 -16.30 -11.16 -10.88
CA VAL A 64 -14.92 -11.16 -11.34
C VAL A 64 -14.24 -9.87 -10.90
N HIS A 65 -13.04 -10.00 -10.35
CA HIS A 65 -12.16 -8.88 -10.00
C HIS A 65 -10.81 -9.10 -10.64
N PHE A 66 -10.48 -8.24 -11.59
CA PHE A 66 -9.21 -8.24 -12.28
C PHE A 66 -8.37 -7.05 -11.81
N VAL A 67 -7.12 -7.34 -11.47
CA VAL A 67 -6.12 -6.33 -11.11
C VAL A 67 -4.86 -6.58 -11.92
N TYR A 68 -4.42 -5.56 -12.63
CA TYR A 68 -3.14 -5.54 -13.32
C TYR A 68 -2.34 -4.32 -12.86
N ARG A 69 -1.08 -4.52 -12.48
CA ARG A 69 -0.16 -3.44 -12.11
C ARG A 69 1.21 -3.71 -12.71
N THR A 70 1.83 -2.71 -13.31
CA THR A 70 3.24 -2.77 -13.74
C THR A 70 3.98 -1.50 -13.36
N GLY A 71 5.29 -1.60 -13.14
CA GLY A 71 6.12 -0.48 -12.72
C GLY A 71 7.52 -0.92 -12.33
N SER A 72 8.16 -0.16 -11.43
CA SER A 72 9.39 -0.56 -10.75
C SER A 72 9.06 -1.26 -9.41
N HIS A 73 10.08 -1.67 -8.66
CA HIS A 73 9.87 -2.21 -7.30
C HIS A 73 9.32 -1.16 -6.31
N SER A 74 9.46 0.13 -6.62
CA SER A 74 9.09 1.24 -5.73
C SER A 74 7.89 2.04 -6.24
N ASN A 75 7.66 2.07 -7.55
CA ASN A 75 6.64 2.91 -8.16
C ASN A 75 5.78 2.10 -9.13
N VAL A 76 4.45 2.25 -9.04
CA VAL A 76 3.50 1.72 -10.03
C VAL A 76 3.35 2.77 -11.13
N TYR A 77 3.49 2.38 -12.39
CA TYR A 77 3.35 3.29 -13.53
C TYR A 77 2.03 3.10 -14.28
N HIS A 78 1.53 1.88 -14.33
CA HIS A 78 0.22 1.56 -14.91
C HIS A 78 -0.56 0.67 -13.95
N SER A 79 -1.84 0.97 -13.76
CA SER A 79 -2.72 0.19 -12.89
C SER A 79 -4.11 0.09 -13.49
N TYR A 80 -4.56 -1.12 -13.78
CA TYR A 80 -5.90 -1.41 -14.28
C TYR A 80 -6.65 -2.23 -13.23
N VAL A 81 -7.83 -1.76 -12.86
CA VAL A 81 -8.74 -2.45 -11.95
C VAL A 81 -10.09 -2.58 -12.65
N PHE A 82 -10.62 -3.79 -12.67
CA PHE A 82 -11.86 -4.09 -13.34
C PHE A 82 -12.72 -5.01 -12.47
N PHE A 83 -14.00 -4.67 -12.39
CA PHE A 83 -15.01 -5.52 -11.78
C PHE A 83 -16.05 -5.87 -12.85
N GLY A 84 -16.50 -7.12 -12.83
CA GLY A 84 -17.60 -7.57 -13.67
C GLY A 84 -18.41 -8.66 -12.99
N VAL A 85 -19.63 -8.86 -13.46
CA VAL A 85 -20.48 -9.98 -13.06
C VAL A 85 -20.52 -11.00 -14.19
N VAL A 86 -20.43 -12.28 -13.85
CA VAL A 86 -20.52 -13.37 -14.80
C VAL A 86 -21.96 -13.44 -15.31
N ALA A 87 -22.15 -13.27 -16.61
CA ALA A 87 -23.45 -13.25 -17.27
C ALA A 87 -23.31 -13.77 -18.70
N LYS A 88 -24.37 -14.33 -19.26
CA LYS A 88 -24.37 -14.92 -20.60
C LYS A 88 -24.36 -13.84 -21.70
N THR A 89 -23.22 -13.19 -21.87
CA THR A 89 -23.04 -12.06 -22.80
C THR A 89 -22.25 -12.41 -24.05
N GLY A 90 -21.55 -13.55 -24.07
CA GLY A 90 -20.63 -13.90 -25.16
C GLY A 90 -19.32 -13.11 -25.11
N MET A 91 -18.67 -12.95 -26.27
CA MET A 91 -17.44 -12.18 -26.41
C MET A 91 -17.74 -10.68 -26.55
N GLN A 92 -17.05 -9.84 -25.79
CA GLN A 92 -17.16 -8.39 -25.83
C GLN A 92 -15.78 -7.73 -25.81
N ARG A 93 -15.70 -6.52 -26.36
CA ARG A 93 -14.52 -5.65 -26.30
C ARG A 93 -14.81 -4.46 -25.41
N LEU A 94 -13.85 -4.07 -24.59
CA LEU A 94 -13.95 -2.87 -23.75
C LEU A 94 -12.59 -2.22 -23.55
N THR A 95 -12.61 -0.93 -23.24
CA THR A 95 -11.42 -0.15 -22.93
C THR A 95 -11.28 0.00 -21.42
N LEU A 96 -10.19 -0.52 -20.85
CA LEU A 96 -9.82 -0.28 -19.47
C LEU A 96 -9.01 1.01 -19.35
N LYS A 97 -9.50 1.92 -18.53
CA LYS A 97 -8.78 3.15 -18.18
C LYS A 97 -7.62 2.86 -17.25
N ASP A 98 -6.49 3.50 -17.50
CA ASP A 98 -5.35 3.46 -16.58
C ASP A 98 -5.64 4.35 -15.36
N ASN A 99 -5.51 3.79 -14.16
CA ASN A 99 -5.79 4.51 -12.91
C ASN A 99 -4.59 5.34 -12.41
N VAL A 100 -3.40 5.16 -13.01
CA VAL A 100 -2.16 5.81 -12.56
C VAL A 100 -1.43 6.48 -13.71
N GLY A 101 -1.33 5.82 -14.87
CA GLY A 101 -0.73 6.37 -16.08
C GLY A 101 -1.77 6.94 -17.04
N GLU A 102 -1.34 7.18 -18.28
CA GLU A 102 -2.16 7.79 -19.34
C GLU A 102 -2.49 6.80 -20.47
N LYS A 103 -2.23 5.49 -20.26
CA LYS A 103 -2.31 4.49 -21.32
C LYS A 103 -3.49 3.54 -21.12
N ASP A 104 -4.62 3.86 -21.74
CA ASP A 104 -5.77 2.97 -21.77
C ASP A 104 -5.48 1.70 -22.60
N VAL A 105 -6.16 0.60 -22.27
CA VAL A 105 -5.95 -0.72 -22.88
C VAL A 105 -7.27 -1.32 -23.33
N GLU A 106 -7.36 -1.70 -24.60
CA GLU A 106 -8.44 -2.54 -25.10
C GLU A 106 -8.26 -3.99 -24.65
N ILE A 107 -9.35 -4.57 -24.13
CA ILE A 107 -9.41 -5.96 -23.71
C ILE A 107 -10.61 -6.66 -24.36
N GLU A 108 -10.48 -7.97 -24.53
CA GLU A 108 -11.54 -8.89 -24.90
C GLU A 108 -11.94 -9.69 -23.65
N ILE A 109 -13.25 -9.74 -23.37
CA ILE A 109 -13.84 -10.49 -22.27
C ILE A 109 -14.91 -11.46 -22.77
N GLU A 110 -15.04 -12.60 -22.11
CA GLU A 110 -16.03 -13.64 -22.42
C GLU A 110 -16.97 -13.85 -21.23
N ASN A 111 -18.28 -13.72 -21.43
CA ASN A 111 -19.34 -13.92 -20.42
C ASN A 111 -19.14 -13.11 -19.13
N ILE A 112 -18.64 -11.89 -19.26
CA ILE A 112 -18.50 -10.94 -18.15
C ILE A 112 -19.24 -9.67 -18.55
N LEU A 113 -20.02 -9.12 -17.62
CA LEU A 113 -20.67 -7.83 -17.75
C LEU A 113 -19.96 -6.84 -16.82
N PRO A 114 -19.35 -5.76 -17.33
CA PRO A 114 -18.69 -4.75 -16.50
C PRO A 114 -19.64 -4.14 -15.46
N ILE A 115 -19.13 -3.90 -14.25
CA ILE A 115 -19.86 -3.16 -13.21
C ILE A 115 -19.07 -1.96 -12.72
N PRO A 116 -19.73 -0.85 -12.37
CA PRO A 116 -19.05 0.32 -11.87
C PRO A 116 -18.41 0.05 -10.50
N CYS A 117 -17.26 0.67 -10.27
CA CYS A 117 -16.66 0.72 -8.94
C CYS A 117 -17.56 1.54 -8.01
N ILE A 118 -17.73 1.07 -6.77
CA ILE A 118 -18.38 1.86 -5.72
C ILE A 118 -17.47 3.03 -5.31
N ASP A 119 -18.06 4.20 -5.11
CA ASP A 119 -17.32 5.36 -4.61
C ASP A 119 -16.98 5.21 -3.12
N GLU A 120 -16.06 6.04 -2.63
CA GLU A 120 -15.57 5.96 -1.24
C GLU A 120 -16.64 6.31 -0.19
N ASN A 121 -17.64 7.13 -0.52
CA ASN A 121 -18.74 7.43 0.40
C ASN A 121 -19.70 6.25 0.51
N GLU A 122 -20.07 5.65 -0.62
CA GLU A 122 -20.89 4.44 -0.66
C GLU A 122 -20.20 3.28 0.07
N LYS A 123 -18.90 3.09 -0.18
CA LYS A 123 -18.08 2.10 0.51
C LYS A 123 -18.07 2.29 2.03
N LYS A 124 -17.92 3.53 2.52
CA LYS A 124 -18.01 3.85 3.96
C LYS A 124 -19.40 3.52 4.52
N ALA A 125 -20.46 3.82 3.78
CA ALA A 125 -21.83 3.53 4.19
C ALA A 125 -22.08 2.02 4.30
N LEU A 126 -21.68 1.24 3.28
CA LEU A 126 -21.78 -0.22 3.27
C LEU A 126 -20.97 -0.85 4.40
N LYS A 127 -19.75 -0.35 4.63
CA LYS A 127 -18.92 -0.78 5.76
C LYS A 127 -19.59 -0.52 7.11
N ALA A 128 -20.18 0.65 7.31
CA ALA A 128 -20.92 0.97 8.52
C ALA A 128 -22.14 0.04 8.69
N GLU A 129 -22.86 -0.26 7.62
CA GLU A 129 -23.99 -1.19 7.64
C GLU A 129 -23.55 -2.61 8.05
N ILE A 130 -22.45 -3.13 7.49
CA ILE A 130 -21.88 -4.43 7.86
C ILE A 130 -21.48 -4.44 9.34
N MET A 131 -20.83 -3.37 9.82
CA MET A 131 -20.44 -3.22 11.23
C MET A 131 -21.62 -3.15 12.18
N ASN A 132 -22.72 -2.50 11.80
CA ASN A 132 -23.96 -2.45 12.57
C ASN A 132 -24.60 -3.84 12.71
N LYS A 133 -24.31 -4.78 11.80
CA LYS A 133 -24.70 -6.19 11.91
C LYS A 133 -23.76 -7.03 12.79
N GLY A 134 -22.77 -6.40 13.45
CA GLY A 134 -21.80 -7.07 14.30
C GLY A 134 -20.71 -7.83 13.52
N LEU A 135 -20.54 -7.52 12.23
CA LEU A 135 -19.56 -8.13 11.35
C LEU A 135 -18.47 -7.12 10.96
N LEU A 136 -17.23 -7.58 10.81
CA LEU A 136 -16.14 -6.76 10.29
C LEU A 136 -15.86 -7.15 8.83
N PRO A 137 -15.94 -6.22 7.85
CA PRO A 137 -15.59 -6.55 6.48
C PRO A 137 -14.07 -6.82 6.37
N SER A 138 -13.72 -7.83 5.56
CA SER A 138 -12.32 -8.14 5.25
C SER A 138 -11.66 -6.98 4.49
N HIS A 139 -10.48 -6.53 4.93
CA HIS A 139 -9.71 -5.47 4.26
C HIS A 139 -9.02 -5.93 2.96
N TYR A 140 -8.96 -7.24 2.70
CA TYR A 140 -8.21 -7.82 1.59
C TYR A 140 -9.09 -8.15 0.37
N GLU A 141 -10.41 -8.04 0.53
CA GLU A 141 -11.40 -8.50 -0.44
C GLU A 141 -12.43 -7.38 -0.66
N PRO A 142 -13.07 -7.31 -1.83
CA PRO A 142 -14.05 -6.25 -2.14
C PRO A 142 -15.41 -6.51 -1.46
N VAL A 143 -15.41 -6.80 -0.16
CA VAL A 143 -16.59 -7.27 0.59
C VAL A 143 -17.75 -6.28 0.51
N GLU A 144 -17.47 -4.98 0.52
CA GLU A 144 -18.50 -3.94 0.42
C GLU A 144 -19.25 -4.03 -0.93
N LEU A 145 -18.53 -4.19 -2.04
CA LEU A 145 -19.13 -4.33 -3.37
C LEU A 145 -19.96 -5.62 -3.45
N LEU A 146 -19.40 -6.74 -3.00
CA LEU A 146 -20.10 -8.04 -3.00
C LEU A 146 -21.38 -7.99 -2.15
N TYR A 147 -21.30 -7.31 -1.01
CA TYR A 147 -22.43 -7.13 -0.11
C TYR A 147 -23.53 -6.28 -0.75
N LYS A 148 -23.17 -5.18 -1.44
CA LYS A 148 -24.12 -4.34 -2.19
C LYS A 148 -24.89 -5.20 -3.21
N LEU A 149 -24.17 -5.91 -4.07
CA LEU A 149 -24.77 -6.68 -5.16
C LEU A 149 -25.66 -7.81 -4.64
N TRP A 150 -25.13 -8.66 -3.75
CA TRP A 150 -25.82 -9.89 -3.38
C TRP A 150 -26.81 -9.74 -2.24
N MET A 151 -26.55 -8.83 -1.29
CA MET A 151 -27.38 -8.71 -0.09
C MET A 151 -28.38 -7.55 -0.17
N LYS A 152 -27.95 -6.41 -0.75
CA LYS A 152 -28.75 -5.18 -0.77
C LYS A 152 -29.62 -5.10 -2.02
N GLU A 153 -29.01 -5.25 -3.20
CA GLU A 153 -29.71 -5.14 -4.48
C GLU A 153 -30.39 -6.45 -4.86
N LYS A 154 -29.78 -7.60 -4.51
CA LYS A 154 -30.26 -8.94 -4.88
C LYS A 154 -30.53 -9.11 -6.38
N ALA A 155 -29.92 -8.24 -7.19
CA ALA A 155 -30.12 -8.17 -8.62
C ALA A 155 -28.76 -8.40 -9.28
N ILE A 156 -28.74 -9.34 -10.22
CA ILE A 156 -27.65 -9.44 -11.19
C ILE A 156 -27.96 -8.34 -12.22
N PRO A 157 -27.07 -7.35 -12.42
CA PRO A 157 -27.30 -6.31 -13.41
C PRO A 157 -27.56 -6.97 -14.77
N THR A 158 -28.69 -6.62 -15.39
CA THR A 158 -29.03 -7.12 -16.73
C THR A 158 -28.44 -6.20 -17.79
N GLN A 159 -28.22 -6.71 -19.01
CA GLN A 159 -27.59 -5.95 -20.10
C GLN A 159 -28.21 -4.57 -20.36
N GLN A 160 -29.51 -4.39 -20.07
CA GLN A 160 -30.21 -3.11 -20.25
C GLN A 160 -29.73 -1.99 -19.30
N GLU A 161 -29.21 -2.32 -18.12
CA GLU A 161 -28.70 -1.33 -17.17
C GLU A 161 -27.25 -0.93 -17.48
N ALA A 162 -26.46 -1.82 -18.10
CA ALA A 162 -25.07 -1.55 -18.46
C ALA A 162 -24.92 -0.58 -19.64
N THR A 163 -25.90 -0.51 -20.54
CA THR A 163 -25.91 0.43 -21.68
C THR A 163 -26.12 1.90 -21.28
N ASN A 164 -26.49 2.20 -20.03
CA ASN A 164 -26.57 3.57 -19.50
C ASN A 164 -25.24 4.05 -18.87
N ILE A 165 -24.19 3.25 -18.91
CA ILE A 165 -22.84 3.67 -18.55
C ILE A 165 -22.24 4.30 -19.81
N GLU A 166 -22.21 5.64 -19.84
CA GLU A 166 -21.86 6.50 -20.97
C GLU A 166 -20.77 5.93 -21.89
N GLU A 167 -21.17 5.48 -23.08
CA GLU A 167 -20.38 5.67 -24.29
C GLU A 167 -20.26 7.19 -24.55
N GLU A 168 -19.42 7.89 -23.78
CA GLU A 168 -18.85 9.14 -24.24
C GLU A 168 -17.83 8.81 -25.34
N VAL A 169 -18.35 8.59 -26.55
CA VAL A 169 -17.56 8.62 -27.77
C VAL A 169 -17.09 10.06 -27.95
N ILE A 170 -15.87 10.35 -27.47
CA ILE A 170 -15.13 11.54 -27.89
C ILE A 170 -14.79 11.34 -29.36
N THR A 171 -15.64 11.88 -30.24
CA THR A 171 -15.35 11.96 -31.67
C THR A 171 -14.25 13.02 -31.91
N PRO A 172 -13.26 12.75 -32.78
CA PRO A 172 -12.14 13.66 -33.03
C PRO A 172 -12.52 14.98 -33.73
N GLU A 173 -13.80 15.24 -34.03
CA GLU A 173 -14.27 16.45 -34.72
C GLU A 173 -14.36 17.73 -33.85
N LYS A 174 -14.03 17.67 -32.55
CA LYS A 174 -14.12 18.83 -31.63
C LYS A 174 -12.78 19.34 -31.07
N VAL A 175 -11.66 19.02 -31.71
CA VAL A 175 -10.33 19.60 -31.38
C VAL A 175 -9.78 20.49 -32.51
N GLU A 176 -10.37 20.48 -33.72
CA GLU A 176 -9.89 21.27 -34.88
C GLU A 176 -10.62 22.62 -35.12
N LYS A 177 -11.21 23.23 -34.10
CA LYS A 177 -11.89 24.54 -34.24
C LYS A 177 -11.48 25.61 -33.23
N ALA A 178 -10.25 25.56 -32.74
CA ALA A 178 -9.69 26.61 -31.88
C ALA A 178 -8.31 27.15 -32.32
N PHE A 179 -7.77 26.73 -33.48
CA PHE A 179 -6.50 27.25 -34.01
C PHE A 179 -6.55 27.43 -35.53
N SER A 180 -7.36 28.38 -36.00
CA SER A 180 -7.15 28.99 -37.32
C SER A 180 -7.84 30.34 -37.37
N GLN A 181 -7.09 31.42 -37.16
CA GLN A 181 -7.26 32.72 -37.82
C GLN A 181 -6.26 33.72 -37.23
N GLY A 182 -5.47 34.35 -38.10
CA GLY A 182 -4.69 35.55 -37.76
C GLY A 182 -3.19 35.48 -38.08
N SER A 183 -2.83 35.22 -39.34
CA SER A 183 -1.57 35.70 -39.91
C SER A 183 -1.88 36.96 -40.70
N GLU A 184 -1.65 38.12 -40.07
CA GLU A 184 -1.45 39.39 -40.76
C GLU A 184 0.03 39.76 -40.64
N GLU A 185 0.61 40.13 -41.78
CA GLU A 185 1.92 40.74 -41.93
C GLU A 185 2.07 41.95 -41.02
N LEU A 186 3.21 42.07 -40.33
CA LEU A 186 3.73 43.35 -39.88
C LEU A 186 5.26 43.29 -39.80
N GLU A 187 5.84 43.96 -40.78
CA GLU A 187 7.03 44.81 -40.81
C GLU A 187 8.09 44.66 -39.70
N LEU A 188 9.32 44.52 -40.18
CA LEU A 188 10.57 44.65 -39.45
C LEU A 188 10.73 46.07 -38.87
N GLU A 189 10.66 46.20 -37.54
CA GLU A 189 11.28 47.30 -36.81
C GLU A 189 12.31 46.77 -35.79
N GLU A 190 13.54 47.27 -35.91
CA GLU A 190 14.61 47.13 -34.91
C GLU A 190 14.27 47.92 -33.65
N VAL A 191 14.03 47.28 -32.49
CA VAL A 191 14.17 47.97 -31.19
C VAL A 191 14.60 47.02 -30.05
N GLN A 192 15.85 47.25 -29.62
CA GLN A 192 16.41 47.27 -28.25
C GLN A 192 16.30 46.06 -27.31
N ILE A 193 17.45 45.76 -26.71
CA ILE A 193 17.69 44.91 -25.54
C ILE A 193 17.25 45.64 -24.26
N PRO A 194 16.45 44.99 -23.39
CA PRO A 194 16.56 45.16 -21.93
C PRO A 194 16.71 43.78 -21.26
N GLN A 195 17.88 43.48 -20.70
CA GLN A 195 18.23 43.59 -19.27
C GLN A 195 17.56 42.59 -18.32
N ALA A 196 18.45 42.00 -17.49
CA ALA A 196 18.24 41.23 -16.27
C ALA A 196 17.65 39.82 -16.42
N GLN A 197 18.55 38.83 -16.52
CA GLN A 197 18.27 37.50 -15.98
C GLN A 197 17.80 37.65 -14.52
N PRO A 198 16.72 36.98 -14.10
CA PRO A 198 16.44 36.83 -12.68
C PRO A 198 17.65 36.13 -12.06
N GLU A 199 18.31 36.78 -11.10
CA GLU A 199 19.25 36.10 -10.23
C GLU A 199 18.56 34.84 -9.70
N ALA A 200 19.11 33.68 -10.05
CA ALA A 200 18.65 32.40 -9.56
C ALA A 200 18.67 32.47 -8.03
N LYS A 201 17.48 32.63 -7.40
CA LYS A 201 17.30 32.43 -5.98
C LYS A 201 17.93 31.07 -5.68
N LYS A 202 19.02 31.06 -4.91
CA LYS A 202 19.60 29.82 -4.37
C LYS A 202 18.43 29.06 -3.74
N GLN A 203 18.04 27.95 -4.35
CA GLN A 203 17.08 27.03 -3.75
C GLN A 203 17.75 26.55 -2.46
N GLU A 204 17.26 27.04 -1.32
CA GLU A 204 17.73 26.61 0.00
C GLU A 204 17.21 25.19 0.20
N LEU A 205 18.10 24.20 0.02
CA LEU A 205 17.72 22.81 0.25
C LEU A 205 17.81 22.49 1.74
N VAL A 206 16.78 21.82 2.25
CA VAL A 206 16.71 21.40 3.66
C VAL A 206 17.33 20.00 3.79
N PRO A 207 18.36 19.83 4.65
CA PRO A 207 18.98 18.53 4.87
C PRO A 207 18.11 17.66 5.81
N LEU A 208 17.76 16.46 5.35
CA LEU A 208 17.08 15.43 6.15
C LEU A 208 17.85 14.11 6.09
N TYR A 209 17.53 13.17 6.99
CA TYR A 209 18.16 11.85 7.05
C TYR A 209 17.11 10.76 6.87
N LEU A 210 17.15 10.06 5.74
CA LEU A 210 16.25 8.94 5.44
C LEU A 210 16.88 7.63 5.93
N LEU A 211 16.11 6.82 6.65
CA LEU A 211 16.53 5.49 7.08
C LEU A 211 16.20 4.44 6.01
N ALA A 212 17.23 3.90 5.38
CA ALA A 212 17.14 2.70 4.56
C ALA A 212 17.49 1.47 5.40
N PHE A 213 16.59 0.49 5.46
CA PHE A 213 16.85 -0.72 6.23
C PHE A 213 16.17 -1.96 5.65
N GLU A 214 16.83 -3.11 5.82
CA GLU A 214 16.34 -4.44 5.46
C GLU A 214 16.49 -5.39 6.65
N MET A 215 15.64 -5.24 7.68
CA MET A 215 15.82 -6.01 8.92
C MET A 215 15.80 -7.52 8.69
N PRO A 216 16.71 -8.27 9.34
CA PRO A 216 16.76 -9.72 9.18
C PRO A 216 15.43 -10.33 9.64
N SER A 217 14.82 -11.12 8.76
CA SER A 217 13.46 -11.63 8.93
C SER A 217 13.45 -13.01 9.56
N ALA A 218 12.39 -13.35 10.31
CA ALA A 218 12.13 -14.71 10.79
C ALA A 218 12.14 -15.76 9.66
N TYR A 219 11.91 -15.37 8.41
CA TYR A 219 12.00 -16.26 7.25
C TYR A 219 13.41 -16.86 7.03
N LEU A 220 14.45 -16.24 7.60
CA LEU A 220 15.80 -16.82 7.61
C LEU A 220 15.85 -18.12 8.42
N ALA A 221 14.91 -18.33 9.35
CA ALA A 221 14.83 -19.51 10.21
C ALA A 221 13.96 -20.66 9.65
N VAL A 222 13.35 -20.54 8.46
CA VAL A 222 12.45 -21.57 7.89
C VAL A 222 13.26 -22.78 7.44
N HIS A 223 13.24 -23.91 8.13
CA HIS A 223 14.04 -25.08 7.72
C HIS A 223 13.25 -26.09 6.86
N SER A 224 11.91 -26.01 6.84
CA SER A 224 11.11 -26.77 5.87
C SER A 224 9.88 -25.99 5.43
N TYR A 225 9.50 -26.21 4.18
CA TYR A 225 8.35 -25.61 3.52
C TYR A 225 7.59 -26.73 2.81
N THR A 226 6.32 -26.87 3.17
CA THR A 226 5.40 -27.79 2.50
C THR A 226 4.30 -26.93 1.91
N ALA A 227 4.15 -26.95 0.58
CA ALA A 227 3.07 -26.26 -0.10
C ALA A 227 2.25 -27.24 -0.90
N ASN A 228 0.98 -27.36 -0.52
CA ASN A 228 -0.05 -28.03 -1.31
C ASN A 228 -1.06 -26.96 -1.78
N ALA A 229 -1.94 -27.32 -2.73
CA ALA A 229 -2.92 -26.40 -3.33
C ALA A 229 -3.82 -25.65 -2.31
N GLU A 230 -3.95 -26.17 -1.08
CA GLU A 230 -4.82 -25.63 -0.04
C GLU A 230 -4.08 -25.03 1.17
N VAL A 231 -2.81 -25.39 1.41
CA VAL A 231 -2.09 -25.00 2.64
C VAL A 231 -0.59 -24.79 2.38
N GLU A 232 -0.08 -23.64 2.82
CA GLU A 232 1.35 -23.40 3.00
C GLU A 232 1.73 -23.64 4.47
N GLU A 233 2.51 -24.69 4.75
CA GLU A 233 3.09 -24.93 6.07
C GLU A 233 4.59 -24.57 6.06
N ARG A 234 5.00 -23.73 7.01
CA ARG A 234 6.40 -23.35 7.23
C ARG A 234 6.83 -23.78 8.62
N LYS A 235 7.88 -24.60 8.72
CA LYS A 235 8.49 -24.96 10.01
C LYS A 235 9.75 -24.14 10.22
N PHE A 236 9.85 -23.54 11.40
CA PHE A 236 10.90 -22.60 11.76
C PHE A 236 11.79 -23.21 12.84
N GLU A 237 13.08 -22.93 12.78
CA GLU A 237 13.97 -23.12 13.93
C GLU A 237 13.63 -22.06 14.97
N VAL A 238 13.02 -22.52 16.07
CA VAL A 238 12.37 -21.65 17.06
C VAL A 238 13.37 -20.70 17.71
N GLU A 239 14.57 -21.19 18.03
CA GLU A 239 15.62 -20.40 18.67
C GLU A 239 16.15 -19.31 17.74
N VAL A 240 16.39 -19.63 16.47
CA VAL A 240 16.81 -18.67 15.43
C VAL A 240 15.72 -17.62 15.23
N ARG A 241 14.47 -18.05 15.03
CA ARG A 241 13.32 -17.17 14.85
C ARG A 241 13.15 -16.20 16.02
N SER A 242 13.22 -16.71 17.25
CA SER A 242 13.05 -15.93 18.47
C SER A 242 14.10 -14.82 18.58
N VAL A 243 15.36 -15.12 18.29
CA VAL A 243 16.46 -14.14 18.28
C VAL A 243 16.21 -13.03 17.26
N LEU A 244 15.80 -13.39 16.03
CA LEU A 244 15.54 -12.42 14.96
C LEU A 244 14.33 -11.53 15.24
N GLU A 245 13.21 -12.10 15.69
CA GLU A 245 12.01 -11.33 16.05
C GLU A 245 12.24 -10.45 17.27
N GLY A 246 12.95 -10.96 18.28
CA GLY A 246 13.33 -10.18 19.46
C GLY A 246 14.14 -8.93 19.07
N PHE A 247 15.09 -9.07 18.16
CA PHE A 247 15.86 -7.96 17.63
C PHE A 247 15.00 -6.97 16.84
N ARG A 248 14.16 -7.43 15.90
CA ARG A 248 13.25 -6.56 15.13
C ARG A 248 12.37 -5.71 16.04
N ASN A 249 11.78 -6.32 17.06
CA ASN A 249 10.92 -5.62 18.01
C ASN A 249 11.67 -4.56 18.82
N ARG A 250 12.92 -4.84 19.21
CA ARG A 250 13.77 -3.82 19.86
C ARG A 250 14.12 -2.70 18.89
N PHE A 251 14.54 -3.03 17.67
CA PHE A 251 14.90 -2.05 16.64
C PHE A 251 13.77 -1.04 16.42
N TYR A 252 12.55 -1.49 16.09
CA TYR A 252 11.43 -0.58 15.82
C TYR A 252 11.04 0.29 17.02
N ARG A 253 11.21 -0.22 18.24
CA ARG A 253 10.90 0.52 19.46
C ARG A 253 11.92 1.62 19.75
N GLU A 254 13.19 1.38 19.48
CA GLU A 254 14.25 2.34 19.79
C GLU A 254 14.51 3.30 18.63
N ILE A 255 14.44 2.83 17.38
CA ILE A 255 14.68 3.66 16.20
C ILE A 255 13.62 4.76 16.05
N SER A 256 12.39 4.53 16.53
CA SER A 256 11.30 5.52 16.56
C SER A 256 11.50 6.67 17.53
N LYS A 257 12.55 6.60 18.36
CA LYS A 257 12.97 7.72 19.22
C LYS A 257 13.83 8.74 18.49
N ILE A 258 14.28 8.41 17.27
CA ILE A 258 15.18 9.25 16.47
C ILE A 258 14.61 9.49 15.08
N PHE A 259 14.03 8.46 14.48
CA PHE A 259 13.38 8.52 13.18
C PHE A 259 11.87 8.50 13.30
N HIS A 260 11.18 9.30 12.50
CA HIS A 260 9.73 9.39 12.46
C HIS A 260 9.19 8.90 11.12
N ASN A 261 8.13 8.09 11.17
CA ASN A 261 7.55 7.48 9.99
C ASN A 261 6.55 8.42 9.31
N THR A 262 6.86 8.78 8.07
CA THR A 262 6.10 9.67 7.17
C THR A 262 5.71 8.90 5.91
N TYR A 263 4.98 9.54 5.00
CA TYR A 263 4.67 8.90 3.71
C TYR A 263 5.91 8.64 2.84
N TYR A 264 7.01 9.38 3.03
CA TYR A 264 8.31 9.11 2.39
C TYR A 264 9.15 8.04 3.10
N GLY A 265 8.74 7.64 4.31
CA GLY A 265 9.45 6.66 5.13
C GLY A 265 9.96 7.25 6.45
N TRP A 266 11.00 6.63 7.00
CA TRP A 266 11.54 6.97 8.31
C TRP A 266 12.58 8.10 8.17
N ILE A 267 12.23 9.30 8.63
CA ILE A 267 13.08 10.49 8.52
C ILE A 267 13.61 10.95 9.88
N ALA A 268 14.75 11.63 9.88
CA ALA A 268 15.30 12.34 11.02
C ALA A 268 15.87 13.69 10.59
N VAL A 269 15.94 14.63 11.53
CA VAL A 269 16.45 16.00 11.30
C VAL A 269 17.84 16.23 11.89
N THR A 270 18.46 15.22 12.49
CA THR A 270 19.73 15.38 13.23
C THR A 270 20.78 14.40 12.74
N GLU A 271 22.05 14.81 12.73
CA GLU A 271 23.17 13.94 12.32
C GLU A 271 23.34 12.71 13.23
N LYS A 272 22.84 12.76 14.48
CA LYS A 272 22.78 11.61 15.39
C LYS A 272 22.07 10.39 14.78
N ALA A 273 21.21 10.62 13.79
CA ALA A 273 20.57 9.59 12.99
C ALA A 273 21.57 8.67 12.28
N ILE A 274 22.72 9.19 11.84
CA ILE A 274 23.76 8.41 11.17
C ILE A 274 24.42 7.46 12.16
N GLU A 275 24.90 7.99 13.29
CA GLU A 275 25.56 7.20 14.34
C GLU A 275 24.64 6.08 14.83
N GLU A 276 23.36 6.40 15.06
CA GLU A 276 22.38 5.42 15.52
C GLU A 276 22.11 4.34 14.47
N ALA A 277 21.97 4.71 13.20
CA ALA A 277 21.79 3.74 12.11
C ALA A 277 22.98 2.79 11.98
N GLU A 278 24.22 3.29 12.13
CA GLU A 278 25.43 2.47 12.11
C GLU A 278 25.50 1.52 13.31
N ARG A 279 25.13 2.01 14.50
CA ARG A 279 25.01 1.21 15.72
C ARG A 279 24.05 0.03 15.52
N TRP A 280 22.86 0.29 14.96
CA TRP A 280 21.86 -0.75 14.67
C TRP A 280 22.32 -1.72 13.58
N ASN A 281 23.06 -1.26 12.58
CA ASN A 281 23.65 -2.15 11.58
C ASN A 281 24.65 -3.12 12.24
N GLY A 282 25.50 -2.63 13.14
CA GLY A 282 26.41 -3.46 13.93
C GLY A 282 25.67 -4.49 14.79
N GLU A 283 24.62 -4.07 15.49
CA GLU A 283 23.77 -4.99 16.26
C GLU A 283 23.11 -6.05 15.39
N ALA A 284 22.63 -5.69 14.20
CA ALA A 284 22.03 -6.66 13.27
C ALA A 284 23.01 -7.76 12.90
N ILE A 285 24.27 -7.41 12.63
CA ILE A 285 25.34 -8.36 12.32
C ILE A 285 25.58 -9.31 13.50
N GLU A 286 25.67 -8.79 14.73
CA GLU A 286 25.86 -9.60 15.93
C GLU A 286 24.66 -10.51 16.23
N VAL A 287 23.45 -10.05 15.92
CA VAL A 287 22.24 -10.85 16.00
C VAL A 287 22.25 -11.98 14.98
N ILE A 288 22.65 -11.74 13.73
CA ILE A 288 22.81 -12.80 12.73
C ILE A 288 23.88 -13.80 13.15
N LYS A 289 25.02 -13.36 13.70
CA LYS A 289 26.06 -14.27 14.24
C LYS A 289 25.51 -15.13 15.38
N THR A 290 24.69 -14.55 16.26
CA THR A 290 24.04 -15.29 17.35
C THR A 290 23.03 -16.30 16.81
N ALA A 291 22.21 -15.90 15.84
CA ALA A 291 21.30 -16.78 15.13
C ALA A 291 22.03 -17.93 14.43
N LEU A 292 23.21 -17.67 13.86
CA LEU A 292 24.06 -18.68 13.20
C LEU A 292 24.56 -19.73 14.19
N ARG A 293 24.96 -19.33 15.40
CA ARG A 293 25.33 -20.27 16.49
C ARG A 293 24.18 -21.18 16.92
N ASN A 294 22.95 -20.70 16.79
CA ASN A 294 21.75 -21.44 17.16
C ASN A 294 21.16 -22.27 16.02
N ALA A 295 21.72 -22.15 14.81
CA ALA A 295 21.21 -22.84 13.63
C ALA A 295 21.49 -24.34 13.72
N LYS A 296 20.46 -25.16 13.49
CA LYS A 296 20.53 -26.64 13.56
C LYS A 296 20.54 -27.29 12.17
N THR A 297 20.14 -26.57 11.13
CA THR A 297 20.11 -27.07 9.75
C THR A 297 21.02 -26.27 8.82
N LEU A 298 21.65 -26.98 7.88
CA LEU A 298 22.53 -26.38 6.88
C LEU A 298 21.79 -25.34 6.01
N ALA A 299 20.50 -25.55 5.74
CA ALA A 299 19.69 -24.62 4.97
C ALA A 299 19.47 -23.27 5.69
N VAL A 300 19.28 -23.27 7.01
CA VAL A 300 19.21 -22.05 7.83
C VAL A 300 20.58 -21.39 7.94
N GLU A 301 21.62 -22.19 8.19
CA GLU A 301 23.01 -21.72 8.28
C GLU A 301 23.44 -20.96 7.01
N ASN A 302 23.21 -21.54 5.83
CA ASN A 302 23.59 -20.92 4.56
C ASN A 302 22.88 -19.59 4.31
N ARG A 303 21.59 -19.48 4.65
CA ARG A 303 20.85 -18.20 4.52
C ARG A 303 21.36 -17.13 5.49
N LEU A 304 21.70 -17.51 6.72
CA LEU A 304 22.27 -16.59 7.69
C LEU A 304 23.67 -16.11 7.26
N LYS A 305 24.51 -17.00 6.69
CA LYS A 305 25.81 -16.62 6.10
C LYS A 305 25.64 -15.62 4.95
N LEU A 306 24.68 -15.84 4.06
CA LEU A 306 24.35 -14.88 2.99
C LEU A 306 23.84 -13.55 3.55
N ALA A 307 23.08 -13.58 4.65
CA ALA A 307 22.60 -12.36 5.29
C ALA A 307 23.74 -11.52 5.89
N LEU A 308 24.82 -12.13 6.40
CA LEU A 308 25.98 -11.40 6.94
C LEU A 308 26.68 -10.49 5.91
N GLN A 309 26.52 -10.76 4.62
CA GLN A 309 27.11 -9.94 3.55
C GLN A 309 26.32 -8.65 3.29
N ARG A 310 25.14 -8.49 3.91
CA ARG A 310 24.24 -7.35 3.68
C ARG A 310 24.51 -6.22 4.66
N ARG A 311 24.24 -5.00 4.21
CA ARG A 311 24.05 -3.85 5.09
C ARG A 311 22.57 -3.77 5.46
N PHE A 312 22.27 -3.94 6.74
CA PHE A 312 20.90 -4.01 7.25
C PHE A 312 20.30 -2.65 7.52
N VAL A 313 21.11 -1.67 7.92
CA VAL A 313 20.63 -0.35 8.32
C VAL A 313 21.59 0.73 7.83
N LYS A 314 21.05 1.82 7.28
CA LYS A 314 21.80 2.99 6.81
C LYS A 314 20.94 4.24 6.90
N ALA A 315 21.45 5.30 7.49
CA ALA A 315 20.92 6.64 7.29
C ALA A 315 21.54 7.26 6.03
N VAL A 316 20.73 7.86 5.18
CA VAL A 316 21.16 8.57 3.98
C VAL A 316 20.77 10.03 4.15
N LYS A 317 21.77 10.93 4.13
CA LYS A 317 21.52 12.37 4.10
C LYS A 317 20.96 12.72 2.73
N ILE A 318 19.77 13.30 2.72
CA ILE A 318 19.06 13.79 1.54
C ILE A 318 18.85 15.30 1.67
N TYR A 319 18.68 15.96 0.54
CA TYR A 319 18.41 17.39 0.46
C TYR A 319 17.08 17.54 -0.28
N MET A 320 16.12 18.21 0.36
CA MET A 320 14.77 18.40 -0.17
C MET A 320 14.50 19.88 -0.41
N ASP A 321 13.65 20.18 -1.40
CA ASP A 321 13.12 21.52 -1.59
C ASP A 321 12.33 21.97 -0.35
N VAL A 322 12.34 23.27 -0.07
CA VAL A 322 11.73 23.85 1.15
C VAL A 322 10.28 23.46 1.32
N ASN A 323 9.49 23.48 0.24
CA ASN A 323 8.06 23.17 0.29
C ASN A 323 7.81 21.70 0.65
N ASP A 324 8.52 20.78 0.01
CA ASP A 324 8.38 19.35 0.25
C ASP A 324 8.90 18.98 1.64
N ALA A 325 10.02 19.57 2.06
CA ALA A 325 10.57 19.40 3.41
C ALA A 325 9.58 19.91 4.46
N LYS A 326 8.97 21.07 4.23
CA LYS A 326 7.97 21.66 5.13
C LYS A 326 6.77 20.74 5.30
N GLU A 327 6.17 20.25 4.22
CA GLU A 327 5.03 19.33 4.29
C GLU A 327 5.39 18.07 5.11
N LEU A 328 6.58 17.53 4.86
CA LEU A 328 7.06 16.33 5.53
C LEU A 328 7.32 16.54 7.03
N LEU A 329 7.91 17.69 7.37
CA LEU A 329 8.17 18.09 8.75
C LEU A 329 6.87 18.38 9.50
N GLU A 330 5.90 19.06 8.89
CA GLU A 330 4.58 19.32 9.47
C GLU A 330 3.83 18.02 9.78
N GLU A 331 3.89 17.03 8.88
CA GLU A 331 3.32 15.69 9.13
C GLU A 331 3.99 15.02 10.34
N ALA A 332 5.33 15.02 10.39
CA ALA A 332 6.08 14.43 11.49
C ALA A 332 5.79 15.13 12.84
N ILE A 333 5.73 16.47 12.84
CA ILE A 333 5.38 17.32 13.99
C ILE A 333 3.97 16.98 14.47
N LYS A 334 2.99 16.92 13.57
CA LYS A 334 1.61 16.57 13.93
C LYS A 334 1.54 15.21 14.63
N LYS A 335 2.14 14.18 14.05
CA LYS A 335 2.19 12.83 14.64
C LYS A 335 2.89 12.83 16.02
N MET A 336 4.01 13.53 16.14
CA MET A 336 4.71 13.65 17.42
C MET A 336 3.87 14.36 18.48
N SER A 337 3.12 15.39 18.11
CA SER A 337 2.20 16.10 19.01
C SER A 337 1.13 15.15 19.53
N GLU A 338 0.49 14.39 18.65
CA GLU A 338 -0.52 13.37 19.03
C GLU A 338 0.07 12.31 19.98
N GLU A 339 1.29 11.83 19.72
CA GLU A 339 1.98 10.87 20.58
C GLU A 339 2.35 11.47 21.96
N ILE A 340 2.74 12.74 22.00
CA ILE A 340 3.04 13.47 23.25
C ILE A 340 1.76 13.60 24.10
N GLU A 341 0.64 13.97 23.48
CA GLU A 341 -0.66 14.08 24.15
C GLU A 341 -1.14 12.73 24.69
N GLU A 342 -1.04 11.66 23.89
CA GLU A 342 -1.39 10.30 24.33
C GLU A 342 -0.52 9.86 25.52
N LEU A 343 0.78 10.14 25.47
CA LEU A 343 1.71 9.78 26.54
C LEU A 343 1.42 10.56 27.82
N GLN A 344 1.08 11.86 27.71
CA GLN A 344 0.64 12.67 28.85
C GLN A 344 -0.65 12.14 29.46
N ALA A 345 -1.65 11.79 28.64
CA ALA A 345 -2.89 11.18 29.12
C ALA A 345 -2.63 9.86 29.86
N ARG A 346 -1.70 9.03 29.35
CA ARG A 346 -1.29 7.77 29.99
C ARG A 346 -0.55 7.99 31.31
N ILE A 347 0.27 9.02 31.41
CA ILE A 347 0.93 9.42 32.66
C ILE A 347 -0.13 9.82 33.70
N ASN A 348 -1.06 10.71 33.34
CA ASN A 348 -2.14 11.15 34.24
C ASN A 348 -3.00 9.97 34.74
N ASN A 349 -3.28 8.99 33.87
CA ASN A 349 -4.01 7.78 34.26
C ASN A 349 -3.18 6.86 35.18
N ALA A 350 -1.87 6.75 34.95
CA ALA A 350 -0.99 5.94 35.79
C ALA A 350 -0.72 6.59 37.16
N GLU A 351 -0.71 7.91 37.24
CA GLU A 351 -0.66 8.69 38.49
C GLU A 351 -1.89 8.40 39.35
N LYS A 352 -3.09 8.45 38.76
CA LYS A 352 -4.33 8.04 39.44
C LYS A 352 -4.27 6.59 39.95
N ALA A 353 -3.58 5.71 39.22
CA ALA A 353 -3.37 4.31 39.59
C ALA A 353 -2.13 4.06 40.49
N SER A 354 -1.41 5.09 40.93
CA SER A 354 -0.23 5.01 41.81
C SER A 354 0.93 4.12 41.30
N MET A 355 1.09 3.98 39.98
CA MET A 355 2.11 3.10 39.38
C MET A 355 3.50 3.77 39.24
N LYS A 356 4.16 4.08 40.37
CA LYS A 356 5.41 4.88 40.44
C LYS A 356 6.50 4.50 39.43
N LYS A 357 6.85 3.20 39.33
CA LYS A 357 7.90 2.73 38.38
C LYS A 357 7.52 2.92 36.90
N LYS A 358 6.24 2.80 36.58
CA LYS A 358 5.73 2.96 35.20
C LYS A 358 5.71 4.43 34.80
N ILE A 359 5.37 5.32 35.75
CA ILE A 359 5.35 6.77 35.55
C ILE A 359 6.75 7.29 35.21
N GLN A 360 7.78 6.88 35.96
CA GLN A 360 9.15 7.34 35.71
C GLN A 360 9.60 7.05 34.26
N LYS A 361 9.38 5.82 33.78
CA LYS A 361 9.72 5.45 32.40
C LYS A 361 8.95 6.28 31.37
N MET A 362 7.66 6.53 31.60
CA MET A 362 6.85 7.35 30.68
C MET A 362 7.26 8.82 30.69
N LEU A 363 7.72 9.37 31.83
CA LEU A 363 8.27 10.72 31.90
C LEU A 363 9.58 10.86 31.14
N GLU A 364 10.49 9.89 31.24
CA GLU A 364 11.72 9.84 30.45
C GLU A 364 11.42 9.82 28.95
N ASP A 365 10.47 8.98 28.52
CA ASP A 365 10.01 8.91 27.12
C ASP A 365 9.37 10.25 26.67
N LEU A 366 8.60 10.92 27.54
CA LEU A 366 7.98 12.21 27.24
C LEU A 366 9.01 13.32 27.05
N ILE A 367 10.01 13.38 27.92
CA ILE A 367 11.10 14.37 27.84
C ILE A 367 11.87 14.18 26.52
N ALA A 368 12.19 12.93 26.17
CA ALA A 368 12.89 12.62 24.93
C ALA A 368 12.07 13.03 23.70
N LYS A 369 10.77 12.72 23.67
CA LYS A 369 9.87 13.10 22.56
C LYS A 369 9.73 14.62 22.42
N LYS A 370 9.56 15.36 23.52
CA LYS A 370 9.51 16.83 23.47
C LYS A 370 10.82 17.43 22.95
N ALA A 371 11.96 16.94 23.42
CA ALA A 371 13.25 17.40 22.91
C ALA A 371 13.45 17.12 21.41
N MET A 372 12.84 16.06 20.88
CA MET A 372 12.85 15.78 19.45
C MET A 372 11.89 16.70 18.67
N PHE A 373 10.68 16.89 19.19
CA PHE A 373 9.67 17.78 18.64
C PHE A 373 10.22 19.21 18.42
N GLU A 374 10.90 19.76 19.42
CA GLU A 374 11.57 21.08 19.32
C GLU A 374 12.61 21.13 18.20
N LYS A 375 13.36 20.04 17.99
CA LYS A 375 14.32 19.97 16.88
C LYS A 375 13.65 19.98 15.53
N TYR A 376 12.53 19.29 15.38
CA TYR A 376 11.76 19.31 14.14
C TYR A 376 11.16 20.70 13.88
N LEU A 377 10.61 21.35 14.92
CA LEU A 377 10.13 22.72 14.81
C LEU A 377 11.22 23.69 14.37
N SER A 378 12.46 23.52 14.83
CA SER A 378 13.58 24.38 14.43
C SER A 378 14.03 24.23 12.97
N GLN A 379 13.49 23.24 12.23
CA GLN A 379 13.75 23.04 10.80
C GLN A 379 12.66 23.64 9.90
N LEU A 380 11.56 24.13 10.48
CA LEU A 380 10.54 24.93 9.82
C LEU A 380 10.87 26.41 9.96
#